data_AF-A0A0Q8WZ22-F1
#
_entry.id   AF-A0A0Q8WZ22-F1
#
_cell.length_a   1.000
_cell.length_b   1.000
_cell.length_c   1.000
_cell.angle_alpha   90.00
_cell.angle_beta   90.00
_cell.angle_gamma   90.00
#
_symmetry.space_group_name_H-M   'P 1'
#
loop_
_entity.id
_entity.type
_entity.pdbx_description
1 polymer ?
#
loop_
_entity_poly.entity_id
_entity_poly.type
_entity_poly.pdbx_seq_one_letter_code
_entity_poly.pdbx_strand_id
1 'polypeptide(L)'
;MAIDPATGRKISPLPFIGLVLVVSSFFLYAASGLLAPAWAVVLLMLTWVAMLVMCFVWWTPYPKRVVVLGVVSWVWWFVAVTAGGVFLDWTA
;
A
#
# COMPACT_ATOMS: atom_id res chain seq x y z
N MET A 1 -8.74 -2.33 -21.49
CA MET A 1 -8.31 -0.91 -21.62
C MET A 1 -9.50 -0.14 -22.13
N ALA A 2 -9.93 0.92 -21.46
CA ALA A 2 -11.06 1.72 -21.92
C ALA A 2 -10.58 2.75 -22.96
N ILE A 3 -11.44 3.11 -23.92
CA ILE A 3 -11.14 4.12 -24.93
C ILE A 3 -12.14 5.24 -24.73
N ASP A 4 -11.65 6.47 -24.60
CA ASP A 4 -12.51 7.65 -24.58
C ASP A 4 -13.10 7.86 -25.99
N PRO A 5 -14.44 7.83 -26.14
CA PRO A 5 -15.09 7.96 -27.45
C PRO A 5 -14.93 9.36 -28.07
N ALA A 6 -14.67 10.40 -27.28
CA ALA A 6 -14.51 11.77 -27.79
C ALA A 6 -13.07 12.06 -28.25
N THR A 7 -12.07 11.51 -27.55
CA THR A 7 -10.65 11.84 -27.80
C THR A 7 -9.84 10.68 -28.37
N GLY A 8 -10.37 9.46 -28.37
CA GLY A 8 -9.64 8.23 -28.74
C GLY A 8 -8.53 7.86 -27.73
N ARG A 9 -8.41 8.58 -26.61
CA ARG A 9 -7.38 8.34 -25.60
C ARG A 9 -7.61 7.00 -24.93
N LYS A 10 -6.55 6.20 -24.82
CA LYS A 10 -6.59 4.93 -24.09
C LYS A 10 -6.44 5.16 -22.58
N ILE A 11 -7.43 4.70 -21.81
CA ILE A 11 -7.49 4.79 -20.35
C ILE A 11 -7.08 3.43 -19.75
N SER A 12 -6.05 3.47 -18.91
CA SER A 12 -5.53 2.29 -18.22
C SER A 12 -6.35 1.98 -16.96
N PRO A 13 -6.82 0.73 -16.76
CA PRO A 13 -7.49 0.33 -15.53
C PRO A 13 -6.53 -0.01 -14.37
N LEU A 14 -5.22 -0.01 -14.62
CA LEU A 14 -4.19 -0.44 -13.66
C LEU A 14 -4.24 0.27 -12.29
N PRO A 15 -4.53 1.59 -12.20
CA PRO A 15 -4.62 2.25 -10.90
C PRO A 15 -5.65 1.63 -9.96
N PHE A 16 -6.76 1.10 -10.48
CA PHE A 16 -7.76 0.42 -9.66
C PHE A 16 -7.21 -0.87 -9.05
N ILE A 17 -6.45 -1.65 -9.83
CA ILE A 17 -5.81 -2.87 -9.31
C ILE A 17 -4.85 -2.52 -8.18
N GLY A 18 -4.00 -1.50 -8.39
CA GLY A 18 -3.06 -1.06 -7.36
C GLY A 18 -3.74 -0.50 -6.12
N LEU A 19 -4.81 0.30 -6.28
CA LEU A 19 -5.61 0.80 -5.17
C LEU A 19 -6.23 -0.35 -4.37
N VAL A 20 -6.85 -1.33 -5.04
CA VAL A 20 -7.43 -2.51 -4.38
C VAL A 20 -6.37 -3.26 -3.60
N LEU A 21 -5.16 -3.45 -4.14
CA LEU A 21 -4.06 -4.12 -3.44
C LEU A 21 -3.61 -3.35 -2.18
N VAL A 22 -3.49 -2.02 -2.25
CA VAL A 22 -3.14 -1.19 -1.07
C VAL A 22 -4.27 -1.23 -0.04
N VAL A 23 -5.52 -1.02 -0.46
CA VAL A 23 -6.67 -1.02 0.45
C VAL A 23 -6.86 -2.39 1.10
N SER A 24 -6.76 -3.48 0.35
CA SER A 24 -6.88 -4.84 0.89
C SER A 24 -5.76 -5.18 1.87
N SER A 25 -4.58 -4.55 1.76
CA SER A 25 -3.51 -4.76 2.74
C SER A 25 -3.76 -4.10 4.10
N PHE A 26 -4.76 -3.21 4.23
CA PHE A 26 -5.04 -2.44 5.46
C PHE A 26 -5.15 -3.32 6.71
N PHE A 27 -5.81 -4.49 6.61
CA PHE A 27 -6.00 -5.37 7.76
C PHE A 27 -4.66 -5.83 8.35
N LEU A 28 -3.61 -5.99 7.55
CA LEU A 28 -2.28 -6.36 8.02
C LEU A 28 -1.71 -5.28 8.95
N TYR A 29 -1.82 -4.03 8.54
CA TYR A 29 -1.35 -2.88 9.31
C TYR A 29 -2.19 -2.67 10.57
N ALA A 30 -3.52 -2.72 10.45
CA ALA A 30 -4.43 -2.56 11.59
C ALA A 30 -4.29 -3.69 12.62
N ALA A 31 -4.13 -4.94 12.17
CA ALA A 31 -3.94 -6.09 13.05
C ALA A 31 -2.53 -6.19 13.65
N SER A 32 -1.59 -5.31 13.25
CA SER A 32 -0.20 -5.34 13.75
C SER A 32 -0.09 -5.07 15.24
N GLY A 33 -1.13 -4.50 15.88
CA GLY A 33 -1.19 -4.38 17.35
C GLY A 33 -1.21 -5.72 18.10
N LEU A 34 -1.39 -6.84 17.40
CA LEU A 34 -1.23 -8.18 17.97
C LEU A 34 0.24 -8.66 17.98
N LEU A 35 1.13 -7.96 17.29
CA LEU A 35 2.51 -8.38 17.01
C LEU A 35 3.56 -7.34 17.41
N ALA A 36 3.16 -6.07 17.56
CA ALA A 36 4.09 -4.95 17.66
C ALA A 36 3.62 -3.90 18.68
N PRO A 37 4.55 -3.19 19.32
CA PRO A 37 4.22 -2.17 20.30
C PRO A 37 3.50 -0.99 19.65
N ALA A 38 2.70 -0.26 20.43
CA ALA A 38 1.81 0.79 19.92
C ALA A 38 2.49 1.83 19.02
N TRP A 39 3.73 2.25 19.34
CA TRP A 39 4.47 3.22 18.51
C TRP A 39 4.81 2.66 17.12
N ALA A 40 5.14 1.36 17.03
CA ALA A 40 5.45 0.70 15.77
C ALA A 40 4.19 0.55 14.90
N VAL A 41 3.05 0.24 15.52
CA VAL A 41 1.74 0.22 14.84
C VAL A 41 1.41 1.60 14.26
N VAL A 42 1.64 2.68 15.01
CA VAL A 42 1.44 4.05 14.50
C VAL A 42 2.32 4.31 13.28
N LEU A 43 3.62 3.97 13.34
CA LEU A 43 4.52 4.14 12.19
C LEU A 43 4.08 3.31 10.98
N LEU A 44 3.73 2.04 11.19
CA LEU A 44 3.19 1.16 10.15
C LEU A 44 1.96 1.79 9.49
N MET A 45 0.98 2.24 10.29
CA MET A 45 -0.22 2.90 9.79
C MET A 45 0.11 4.17 9.00
N LEU A 46 1.05 4.99 9.46
CA LEU A 46 1.50 6.18 8.72
C LEU A 46 2.13 5.81 7.37
N THR A 47 2.95 4.75 7.32
CA THR A 47 3.53 4.28 6.05
C THR A 47 2.46 3.79 5.08
N TRP A 48 1.44 3.07 5.57
CA TRP A 48 0.30 2.65 4.76
C TRP A 48 -0.51 3.84 4.23
N VAL A 49 -0.81 4.83 5.08
CA VAL A 49 -1.51 6.06 4.66
C VAL A 49 -0.71 6.79 3.58
N ALA A 50 0.62 6.88 3.72
CA ALA A 50 1.47 7.49 2.69
C ALA A 50 1.37 6.74 1.35
N MET A 51 1.38 5.40 1.37
CA MET A 51 1.17 4.60 0.17
C MET A 51 -0.22 4.80 -0.44
N LEU A 52 -1.27 4.87 0.39
CA LEU A 52 -2.62 5.18 -0.08
C LEU A 52 -2.68 6.56 -0.76
N VAL A 53 -2.08 7.59 -0.16
CA VAL A 53 -2.01 8.93 -0.76
C VAL A 53 -1.26 8.89 -2.09
N MET A 54 -0.16 8.13 -2.17
CA MET A 54 0.61 7.98 -3.41
C MET A 54 -0.20 7.28 -4.53
N CYS A 55 -1.17 6.41 -4.22
CA CYS A 55 -2.10 5.89 -5.23
C CYS A 55 -2.87 7.03 -5.93
N PHE A 56 -3.31 8.05 -5.18
CA PHE A 56 -4.02 9.20 -5.75
C PHE A 56 -3.07 10.15 -6.50
N VAL A 57 -1.89 10.42 -5.93
CA VAL A 57 -0.87 11.28 -6.56
C VAL A 57 -0.39 10.70 -7.89
N TRP A 58 -0.21 9.38 -7.97
CA TRP A 58 0.31 8.70 -9.16
C TRP A 58 -0.76 8.19 -10.11
N TRP A 59 -2.04 8.37 -9.77
CA TRP A 59 -3.18 7.81 -10.49
C TRP A 59 -3.12 8.04 -12.00
N THR A 60 -2.94 9.30 -12.39
CA THR A 60 -2.86 9.73 -13.79
C THR A 60 -1.43 9.76 -14.35
N PRO A 61 -0.44 10.34 -13.66
CA PRO A 61 0.90 10.50 -14.26
C PRO A 61 1.67 9.17 -14.33
N TYR A 62 1.43 8.21 -13.44
CA TYR A 62 2.20 6.97 -13.35
C TYR A 62 1.34 5.72 -13.01
N PRO A 63 0.35 5.36 -13.84
CA PRO A 63 -0.64 4.33 -13.51
C PRO A 63 -0.06 2.94 -13.25
N LYS A 64 1.07 2.60 -13.88
CA LYS A 64 1.79 1.32 -13.63
C LYS A 64 2.43 1.28 -12.24
N ARG A 65 2.89 2.42 -11.71
CA ARG A 65 3.54 2.49 -10.39
C ARG A 65 2.56 2.23 -9.26
N VAL A 66 1.27 2.53 -9.46
CA VAL A 66 0.21 2.25 -8.47
C VAL A 66 0.08 0.74 -8.21
N VAL A 67 0.23 -0.11 -9.24
CA VAL A 67 0.23 -1.57 -9.07
C VAL A 67 1.46 -2.04 -8.30
N VAL A 68 2.64 -1.52 -8.63
CA VAL A 68 3.88 -1.81 -7.90
C VAL A 68 3.74 -1.41 -6.44
N LEU A 69 3.14 -0.25 -6.16
CA LEU A 69 2.89 0.24 -4.81
C LEU A 69 1.96 -0.70 -4.02
N GLY A 70 0.94 -1.26 -4.69
CA GLY A 70 0.09 -2.32 -4.14
C GLY A 70 0.89 -3.53 -3.66
N VAL A 71 1.80 -4.06 -4.49
CA VAL A 71 2.67 -5.18 -4.12
C VAL A 71 3.63 -4.79 -2.99
N VAL A 72 4.22 -3.60 -3.06
CA VAL A 72 5.12 -3.06 -2.03
C VAL A 72 4.41 -2.97 -0.69
N SER A 73 3.13 -2.60 -0.63
CA SER A 73 2.38 -2.51 0.63
C SER A 73 2.35 -3.85 1.39
N TRP A 74 2.22 -4.97 0.70
CA TRP A 74 2.23 -6.30 1.33
C TRP A 74 3.64 -6.72 1.77
N VAL A 75 4.62 -6.54 0.88
CA VAL A 75 6.02 -6.93 1.14
C VAL A 75 6.62 -6.09 2.26
N TRP A 76 6.36 -4.78 2.26
CA TRP A 76 6.83 -3.85 3.28
C TRP A 76 6.32 -4.23 4.66
N TRP A 77 5.03 -4.54 4.79
CA TRP A 77 4.46 -4.99 6.05
C TRP A 77 5.20 -6.22 6.59
N PHE A 78 5.39 -7.24 5.75
CA PHE A 78 6.07 -8.48 6.14
C PHE A 78 7.49 -8.18 6.61
N VAL A 79 8.26 -7.43 5.83
CA VAL A 79 9.64 -7.05 6.16
C VAL A 79 9.70 -6.25 7.46
N ALA A 80 8.82 -5.26 7.64
CA ALA A 80 8.83 -4.39 8.82
C ALA A 80 8.49 -5.15 10.10
N VAL A 81 7.46 -6.01 10.09
CA VAL A 81 7.05 -6.81 11.25
C VAL A 81 8.12 -7.86 11.58
N THR A 82 8.65 -8.57 10.59
CA THR A 82 9.72 -9.56 10.83
C THR A 82 10.99 -8.89 11.34
N ALA A 83 11.41 -7.77 10.73
CA ALA A 83 12.59 -7.04 11.18
C ALA A 83 12.40 -6.49 12.60
N GLY A 84 11.24 -5.93 12.92
CA GLY A 84 10.94 -5.44 14.27
C GLY A 84 10.96 -6.56 15.31
N GLY A 85 10.38 -7.72 15.00
CA GLY A 85 10.43 -8.90 15.87
C GLY A 85 11.86 -9.41 16.10
N VAL A 86 12.69 -9.46 15.06
CA VAL A 86 14.06 -10.02 15.12
C VAL A 86 15.07 -9.05 15.74
N PHE A 87 14.99 -7.76 15.43
CA PHE A 87 16.02 -6.78 15.81
C PHE A 87 15.65 -5.88 16.99
N LEU A 88 14.35 -5.75 17.29
CA LEU A 88 13.84 -4.82 18.31
C LEU A 88 12.98 -5.53 19.36
N ASP A 89 12.95 -6.87 19.32
CA ASP A 89 12.16 -7.74 20.22
C ASP A 89 10.70 -7.27 20.35
N TRP A 90 10.09 -6.88 19.23
CA TRP A 90 8.71 -6.40 19.23
C TRP A 90 7.75 -7.47 19.77
N THR A 91 6.93 -7.02 20.71
CA THR A 91 5.75 -7.68 21.23
C THR A 91 4.63 -6.64 21.30
N ALA A 92 3.38 -7.10 21.27
CA ALA A 92 2.22 -6.26 21.56
C ALA A 92 2.35 -5.58 22.94
#